data_AF-A0A5J4XST7-F1
#
_entry.id   AF-A0A5J4XST7-F1
#
_cell.length_a   1.000
_cell.length_b   1.000
_cell.length_c   1.000
_cell.angle_alpha   90.00
_cell.angle_beta   90.00
_cell.angle_gamma   90.00
#
_symmetry.space_group_name_H-M   'P 1'
#
loop_
_entity.id
_entity.type
_entity.pdbx_description
1 polymer ?
#
loop_
_entity_poly.entity_id
_entity_poly.type
_entity_poly.pdbx_seq_one_letter_code
_entity_poly.pdbx_strand_id
1 'polypeptide(L)'
;MAPVQQIKLWELAGEDSQISISPYVWRVRLLLAYKGQSYESIPWRFMEKDVIKPFEKVPVLEFNGKKIGDSADISKFLETQFPEPPVFKTNCQTGDVGLDFILAWANSSFVMTAFPVVLMDIVSHLAKTDQKYFRESREKMFGATLEDFSADKPAKLAAFQSALEPLRQTLKQSKFLGGNKLNYADIAVAGNFLWLKSISKTQLLERDDPVYEWRERIFKQFEDTISKAHTYPV
;
A
#
# COMPACT_ATOMS: atom_id res chain seq x y z
N MET A 1 -17.80 31.39 3.43
CA MET A 1 -16.88 30.35 2.92
C MET A 1 -17.03 29.14 3.84
N ALA A 2 -17.25 27.94 3.29
CA ALA A 2 -17.20 26.73 4.12
C ALA A 2 -15.78 26.58 4.67
N PRO A 3 -15.60 26.15 5.94
CA PRO A 3 -14.26 25.94 6.49
C PRO A 3 -13.50 24.93 5.62
N VAL A 4 -12.27 25.28 5.26
CA VAL A 4 -11.38 24.38 4.52
C VAL A 4 -11.13 23.16 5.40
N GLN A 5 -11.47 21.98 4.92
CA GLN A 5 -11.21 20.73 5.65
C GLN A 5 -9.70 20.52 5.76
N GLN A 6 -9.23 20.26 6.97
CA GLN A 6 -7.82 19.98 7.21
C GLN A 6 -7.62 18.48 7.30
N ILE A 7 -6.91 17.93 6.31
CA ILE A 7 -6.55 16.52 6.25
C ILE A 7 -5.03 16.42 6.35
N LYS A 8 -4.54 15.68 7.34
CA LYS A 8 -3.12 15.31 7.45
C LYS A 8 -2.98 13.79 7.42
N LEU A 9 -1.91 13.31 6.82
CA LEU A 9 -1.61 11.88 6.77
C LEU A 9 -0.18 11.67 7.24
N TRP A 10 0.00 10.93 8.33
CA TRP A 10 1.32 10.44 8.75
C TRP A 10 1.68 9.20 7.94
N GLU A 11 2.88 9.22 7.37
CA GLU A 11 3.29 8.28 6.34
C GLU A 11 4.66 7.71 6.64
N LEU A 12 4.81 6.39 6.52
CA LEU A 12 6.11 5.77 6.69
C LEU A 12 7.01 6.18 5.54
N ALA A 13 8.01 7.00 5.85
CA ALA A 13 8.96 7.54 4.89
C ALA A 13 10.35 6.90 5.04
N GLY A 14 11.12 6.90 3.96
CA GLY A 14 12.54 6.58 4.00
C GLY A 14 13.38 7.70 4.63
N GLU A 15 14.71 7.61 4.47
CA GLU A 15 15.62 8.74 4.69
C GLU A 15 15.18 9.91 3.80
N ASP A 16 14.98 9.66 2.51
CA ASP A 16 14.27 10.56 1.60
C ASP A 16 12.77 10.53 1.90
N SER A 17 12.21 11.68 2.29
CA SER A 17 10.81 11.83 2.66
C SER A 17 9.84 11.65 1.48
N GLN A 18 10.34 11.71 0.24
CA GLN A 18 9.54 11.45 -0.97
C GLN A 18 9.27 9.95 -1.20
N ILE A 19 10.03 9.07 -0.54
CA ILE A 19 9.90 7.62 -0.65
C ILE A 19 8.97 7.12 0.46
N SER A 20 7.74 6.73 0.09
CA SER A 20 6.87 6.00 1.03
C SER A 20 7.16 4.50 0.99
N ILE A 21 7.45 3.94 2.16
CA ILE A 21 7.88 2.54 2.31
C ILE A 21 6.80 1.62 2.87
N SER A 22 5.53 2.05 2.89
CA SER A 22 4.40 1.28 3.45
C SER A 22 3.29 1.01 2.42
N PRO A 23 2.91 -0.26 2.19
CA PRO A 23 1.76 -0.59 1.34
C PRO A 23 0.43 -0.07 1.91
N TYR A 24 0.34 0.05 3.23
CA TYR A 24 -0.85 0.54 3.93
C TYR A 24 -1.04 2.06 3.80
N VAL A 25 0.06 2.81 3.65
CA VAL A 25 -0.01 4.24 3.34
C VAL A 25 -0.49 4.44 1.91
N TRP A 26 0.08 3.70 0.95
CA TRP A 26 -0.25 3.84 -0.46
C TRP A 26 -1.74 3.64 -0.76
N ARG A 27 -2.41 2.66 -0.14
CA ARG A 27 -3.87 2.50 -0.34
C ARG A 27 -4.67 3.71 0.15
N VAL A 28 -4.24 4.38 1.23
CA VAL A 28 -4.88 5.61 1.72
C VAL A 28 -4.59 6.78 0.79
N ARG A 29 -3.35 6.93 0.30
CA ARG A 29 -2.99 7.94 -0.71
C ARG A 29 -3.89 7.83 -1.94
N LEU A 30 -4.00 6.62 -2.48
CA LEU A 30 -4.82 6.34 -3.66
C LEU A 30 -6.31 6.57 -3.38
N LEU A 31 -6.81 6.21 -2.21
CA LEU A 31 -8.20 6.48 -1.86
C LEU A 31 -8.48 7.98 -1.76
N LEU A 32 -7.63 8.76 -1.09
CA LEU A 32 -7.75 10.22 -1.01
C LEU A 32 -7.74 10.85 -2.42
N ALA A 33 -6.82 10.41 -3.29
CA ALA A 33 -6.76 10.83 -4.67
C ALA A 33 -8.05 10.47 -5.45
N TYR A 34 -8.55 9.24 -5.29
CA TYR A 34 -9.78 8.79 -5.93
C TYR A 34 -11.00 9.60 -5.48
N LYS A 35 -11.02 10.04 -4.22
CA LYS A 35 -12.04 10.92 -3.63
C LYS A 35 -11.83 12.40 -3.93
N GLY A 36 -10.79 12.76 -4.69
CA GLY A 36 -10.46 14.15 -5.02
C GLY A 36 -10.04 14.99 -3.81
N GLN A 37 -9.54 14.37 -2.74
CA GLN A 37 -9.18 15.03 -1.50
C GLN A 37 -7.67 15.31 -1.44
N SER A 38 -7.32 16.57 -1.26
CA SER A 38 -5.94 16.98 -0.94
C SER A 38 -5.65 16.74 0.54
N TYR A 39 -4.40 16.44 0.87
CA TYR A 39 -3.94 16.27 2.24
C TYR A 39 -2.52 16.80 2.42
N GLU A 40 -2.19 17.15 3.66
CA GLU A 40 -0.82 17.43 4.08
C GLU A 40 -0.12 16.10 4.41
N SER A 41 0.96 15.79 3.67
CA SER A 41 1.81 14.63 3.95
C SER A 41 2.76 14.95 5.09
N ILE A 42 2.70 14.14 6.16
CA ILE A 42 3.61 14.24 7.30
C ILE A 42 4.52 13.01 7.29
N PRO A 43 5.80 13.14 6.90
CA PRO A 43 6.73 12.02 6.95
C PRO A 43 6.93 11.57 8.39
N TRP A 44 6.91 10.26 8.60
CA TRP A 44 7.11 9.60 9.87
C TRP A 44 8.11 8.46 9.75
N ARG A 45 8.99 8.33 10.74
CA ARG A 45 10.03 7.31 10.83
C ARG A 45 9.89 6.45 12.09
N PHE A 46 10.44 5.24 12.09
CA PHE A 46 10.19 4.22 13.12
C PHE A 46 10.51 4.69 14.55
N MET A 47 11.48 5.60 14.69
CA MET A 47 11.91 6.13 15.98
C MET A 47 11.05 7.32 16.48
N GLU A 48 10.19 7.91 15.64
CA GLU A 48 9.39 9.11 15.95
C GLU A 48 8.04 8.77 16.63
N LYS A 49 8.03 7.75 17.51
CA LYS A 49 6.81 7.12 18.04
C LYS A 49 5.88 8.09 18.78
N ASP A 50 6.41 9.11 19.41
CA ASP A 50 5.62 10.05 20.23
C ASP A 50 4.64 10.89 19.40
N VAL A 51 4.96 11.20 18.14
CA VAL A 51 4.18 12.09 17.27
C VAL A 51 2.82 11.49 16.89
N ILE A 52 2.76 10.15 16.82
CA ILE A 52 1.58 9.40 16.40
C ILE A 52 0.82 8.77 17.57
N LYS A 53 1.19 9.04 18.84
CA LYS A 53 0.43 8.51 19.98
C LYS A 53 -1.06 8.92 19.89
N PRO A 54 -2.00 8.03 20.28
CA PRO A 54 -1.77 6.71 20.90
C PRO A 54 -1.49 5.56 19.91
N PHE A 55 -1.33 5.85 18.61
CA PHE A 55 -1.04 4.83 17.60
C PHE A 55 0.43 4.40 17.63
N GLU A 56 0.69 3.16 17.23
CA GLU A 56 2.03 2.58 17.15
C GLU A 56 2.56 2.46 15.72
N LYS A 57 1.66 2.58 14.74
CA LYS A 57 1.93 2.36 13.32
C LYS A 57 1.19 3.40 12.49
N VAL A 58 1.69 3.61 11.29
CA VAL A 58 1.09 4.45 10.24
C VAL A 58 0.50 3.56 9.13
N PRO A 59 -0.48 4.03 8.34
CA PRO A 59 -1.00 5.40 8.27
C PRO A 59 -1.78 5.84 9.52
N VAL A 60 -1.68 7.12 9.83
CA VAL A 60 -2.59 7.83 10.74
C VAL A 60 -3.15 9.03 9.98
N LEU A 61 -4.47 9.13 9.88
CA LEU A 61 -5.17 10.26 9.29
C LEU A 61 -5.61 11.21 10.41
N GLU A 62 -5.37 12.50 10.27
CA GLU A 62 -6.07 13.53 11.05
C GLU A 62 -7.05 14.26 10.15
N PHE A 63 -8.32 14.26 10.55
CA PHE A 63 -9.40 14.95 9.86
C PHE A 63 -10.05 15.94 10.81
N ASN A 64 -9.91 17.25 10.54
CA ASN A 64 -10.42 18.33 11.38
C ASN A 64 -10.07 18.15 12.87
N GLY A 65 -8.81 17.79 13.15
CA GLY A 65 -8.29 17.59 14.51
C GLY A 65 -8.58 16.21 15.13
N LYS A 66 -9.38 15.35 14.49
CA LYS A 66 -9.61 13.97 14.95
C LYS A 66 -8.67 12.99 14.25
N LYS A 67 -7.87 12.25 15.03
CA LYS A 67 -6.98 11.21 14.50
C LYS A 67 -7.64 9.84 14.40
N ILE A 68 -7.32 9.11 13.34
CA ILE A 68 -7.77 7.75 13.03
C ILE A 68 -6.55 6.96 12.55
N GLY A 69 -6.29 5.81 13.16
CA GLY A 69 -5.24 4.88 12.73
C GLY A 69 -5.83 3.70 11.98
N ASP A 70 -4.95 2.82 11.49
CA ASP A 70 -5.28 1.65 10.66
C ASP A 70 -5.83 2.00 9.27
N SER A 71 -5.20 1.44 8.23
CA SER A 71 -5.56 1.78 6.85
C SER A 71 -6.98 1.36 6.44
N ALA A 72 -7.53 0.29 7.03
CA ALA A 72 -8.89 -0.15 6.74
C ALA A 72 -9.92 0.76 7.43
N ASP A 73 -9.69 1.13 8.69
CA ASP A 73 -10.55 2.04 9.44
C ASP A 73 -10.53 3.44 8.83
N ILE A 74 -9.35 3.95 8.45
CA ILE A 74 -9.20 5.19 7.69
C ILE A 74 -10.01 5.14 6.40
N SER A 75 -9.95 4.03 5.65
CA SER A 75 -10.62 3.93 4.36
C SER A 75 -12.14 3.86 4.49
N LYS A 76 -12.67 3.14 5.49
CA LYS A 76 -14.10 3.14 5.82
C LYS A 76 -14.58 4.52 6.26
N PHE A 77 -13.76 5.23 7.05
CA PHE A 77 -14.05 6.60 7.44
C PHE A 77 -14.11 7.53 6.22
N LEU A 78 -13.13 7.46 5.31
CA LEU A 78 -13.10 8.27 4.11
C LEU A 78 -14.27 7.97 3.17
N GLU A 79 -14.71 6.71 3.04
CA GLU A 79 -15.94 6.37 2.30
C GLU A 79 -17.16 7.04 2.93
N THR A 80 -17.24 7.06 4.27
CA THR A 80 -18.35 7.70 4.98
C THR A 80 -18.34 9.23 4.83
N GLN A 81 -17.17 9.87 4.93
CA GLN A 81 -17.04 11.32 4.79
C GLN A 81 -17.20 11.81 3.35
N PHE A 82 -16.74 11.00 2.40
CA PHE A 82 -16.74 11.29 0.96
C PHE A 82 -17.39 10.12 0.21
N PRO A 83 -18.72 10.01 0.22
CA PRO A 83 -19.41 8.85 -0.36
C PRO A 83 -19.22 8.75 -1.88
N GLU A 84 -19.07 9.89 -2.57
CA GLU A 84 -18.89 9.93 -4.02
C GLU A 84 -17.45 10.30 -4.39
N PRO A 85 -16.84 9.66 -5.41
CA PRO A 85 -17.34 8.46 -6.10
C PRO A 85 -17.22 7.20 -5.23
N PRO A 86 -18.16 6.23 -5.22
CA PRO A 86 -18.16 5.14 -4.24
C PRO A 86 -17.24 4.00 -4.68
N VAL A 87 -16.57 3.37 -3.71
CA VAL A 87 -15.65 2.24 -3.94
C VAL A 87 -15.94 1.03 -3.05
N PHE A 88 -16.74 1.18 -2.01
CA PHE A 88 -17.28 0.08 -1.22
C PHE A 88 -18.67 -0.34 -1.73
N LYS A 89 -18.78 -0.57 -3.06
CA LYS A 89 -20.05 -0.87 -3.77
C LYS A 89 -20.48 -2.33 -3.68
N THR A 90 -20.59 -2.87 -2.48
CA THR A 90 -20.99 -4.26 -2.29
C THR A 90 -22.50 -4.41 -2.29
N ASN A 91 -23.22 -3.36 -1.85
CA ASN A 91 -24.69 -3.28 -1.71
C ASN A 91 -25.33 -4.49 -1.00
N CYS A 92 -24.53 -5.36 -0.38
CA CYS A 92 -24.94 -6.57 0.30
C CYS A 92 -23.78 -7.07 1.19
N GLN A 93 -24.15 -7.70 2.31
CA GLN A 93 -23.20 -8.23 3.29
C GLN A 93 -22.19 -9.22 2.68
N THR A 94 -22.64 -10.07 1.73
CA THR A 94 -21.74 -11.03 1.06
C THR A 94 -20.65 -10.34 0.26
N GLY A 95 -20.95 -9.21 -0.37
CA GLY A 95 -19.94 -8.43 -1.09
C GLY A 95 -18.93 -7.78 -0.13
N ASP A 96 -19.37 -7.30 1.04
CA ASP A 96 -18.49 -6.74 2.08
C ASP A 96 -17.51 -7.79 2.58
N VAL A 97 -18.01 -8.99 2.90
CA VAL A 97 -17.17 -10.12 3.33
C VAL A 97 -16.21 -10.55 2.22
N GLY A 98 -16.65 -10.53 0.96
CA GLY A 98 -15.78 -10.80 -0.20
C GLY A 98 -14.65 -9.78 -0.34
N LEU A 99 -14.92 -8.51 -0.11
CA LEU A 99 -13.90 -7.46 -0.09
C LEU A 99 -12.91 -7.67 1.05
N ASP A 100 -13.40 -7.97 2.27
CA ASP A 100 -12.54 -8.27 3.42
C ASP A 100 -11.63 -9.48 3.16
N PHE A 101 -12.13 -10.52 2.48
CA PHE A 101 -11.32 -11.66 2.07
C PHE A 101 -10.18 -11.25 1.13
N ILE A 102 -10.44 -10.41 0.12
CA ILE A 102 -9.41 -9.92 -0.79
C ILE A 102 -8.37 -9.09 -0.04
N LEU A 103 -8.79 -8.23 0.89
CA LEU A 103 -7.87 -7.45 1.72
C LEU A 103 -7.02 -8.33 2.63
N ALA A 104 -7.61 -9.38 3.21
CA ALA A 104 -6.90 -10.35 4.01
C ALA A 104 -5.85 -11.09 3.17
N TRP A 105 -6.20 -11.57 1.97
CA TRP A 105 -5.24 -12.16 1.02
C TRP A 105 -4.13 -11.17 0.64
N ALA A 106 -4.47 -9.91 0.35
CA ALA A 106 -3.49 -8.88 0.00
C ALA A 106 -2.49 -8.63 1.15
N ASN A 107 -2.94 -8.65 2.39
CA ASN A 107 -2.06 -8.43 3.54
C ASN A 107 -1.24 -9.68 3.90
N SER A 108 -1.84 -10.87 3.85
CA SER A 108 -1.24 -12.12 4.35
C SER A 108 -0.47 -12.92 3.30
N SER A 109 -0.82 -12.80 2.02
CA SER A 109 -0.18 -13.53 0.93
C SER A 109 0.63 -12.59 0.05
N PHE A 110 0.01 -11.55 -0.52
CA PHE A 110 0.72 -10.62 -1.41
C PHE A 110 1.88 -9.93 -0.68
N VAL A 111 1.60 -9.20 0.41
CA VAL A 111 2.65 -8.43 1.10
C VAL A 111 3.71 -9.35 1.69
N MET A 112 3.31 -10.47 2.31
CA MET A 112 4.25 -11.40 2.94
C MET A 112 5.18 -12.10 1.95
N THR A 113 4.72 -12.39 0.73
CA THR A 113 5.58 -12.99 -0.31
C THR A 113 6.39 -11.95 -1.08
N ALA A 114 5.88 -10.71 -1.23
CA ALA A 114 6.61 -9.62 -1.86
C ALA A 114 7.73 -9.07 -0.97
N PHE A 115 7.51 -9.02 0.35
CA PHE A 115 8.44 -8.45 1.32
C PHE A 115 9.89 -8.99 1.22
N PRO A 116 10.16 -10.31 1.19
CA PRO A 116 11.52 -10.82 1.04
C PRO A 116 12.17 -10.44 -0.31
N VAL A 117 11.39 -10.21 -1.37
CA VAL A 117 11.93 -9.82 -2.70
C VAL A 117 12.57 -8.44 -2.66
N VAL A 118 12.00 -7.53 -1.85
CA VAL A 118 12.42 -6.13 -1.77
C VAL A 118 13.06 -5.77 -0.42
N LEU A 119 13.30 -6.73 0.47
CA LEU A 119 13.73 -6.48 1.86
C LEU A 119 15.00 -5.64 1.93
N MET A 120 16.04 -5.99 1.17
CA MET A 120 17.30 -5.25 1.19
C MET A 120 17.16 -3.87 0.55
N ASP A 121 16.25 -3.71 -0.42
CA ASP A 121 15.93 -2.41 -1.00
C ASP A 121 15.24 -1.51 0.05
N ILE A 122 14.31 -2.07 0.85
CA ILE A 122 13.71 -1.36 2.00
C ILE A 122 14.81 -0.87 2.94
N VAL A 123 15.71 -1.75 3.37
CA VAL A 123 16.79 -1.40 4.30
C VAL A 123 17.65 -0.25 3.77
N SER A 124 17.95 -0.25 2.46
CA SER A 124 18.74 0.81 1.82
C SER A 124 18.06 2.18 1.83
N HIS A 125 16.72 2.20 1.86
CA HIS A 125 15.92 3.42 1.89
C HIS A 125 15.61 3.91 3.30
N LEU A 126 15.81 3.09 4.35
CA LEU A 126 15.58 3.50 5.73
C LEU A 126 16.61 4.54 6.18
N ALA A 127 16.15 5.44 7.05
CA ALA A 127 17.06 6.34 7.73
C ALA A 127 18.08 5.57 8.58
N LYS A 128 19.30 6.10 8.72
CA LYS A 128 20.37 5.39 9.46
C LYS A 128 19.97 5.01 10.89
N THR A 129 19.21 5.87 11.55
CA THR A 129 18.67 5.63 12.90
C THR A 129 17.66 4.49 12.94
N ASP A 130 16.91 4.32 11.85
CA ASP A 130 15.86 3.32 11.72
C ASP A 130 16.39 1.96 11.29
N GLN A 131 17.49 1.92 10.53
CA GLN A 131 18.08 0.66 10.04
C GLN A 131 18.41 -0.30 11.17
N LYS A 132 19.00 0.20 12.27
CA LYS A 132 19.34 -0.63 13.44
C LYS A 132 18.08 -1.22 14.08
N TYR A 133 17.10 -0.38 14.41
CA TYR A 133 15.84 -0.82 15.00
C TYR A 133 15.10 -1.80 14.07
N PHE A 134 15.07 -1.50 12.77
CA PHE A 134 14.43 -2.36 11.77
C PHE A 134 15.09 -3.73 11.74
N ARG A 135 16.42 -3.79 11.62
CA ARG A 135 17.17 -5.06 11.62
C ARG A 135 16.88 -5.86 12.88
N GLU A 136 17.10 -5.30 14.06
CA GLU A 136 16.89 -6.00 15.34
C GLU A 136 15.45 -6.53 15.49
N SER A 137 14.45 -5.70 15.15
CA SER A 137 13.04 -6.10 15.25
C SER A 137 12.64 -7.17 14.24
N ARG A 138 13.13 -7.09 13.00
CA ARG A 138 12.76 -8.01 11.91
C ARG A 138 13.49 -9.34 12.03
N GLU A 139 14.78 -9.33 12.35
CA GLU A 139 15.54 -10.57 12.57
C GLU A 139 14.99 -11.36 13.75
N LYS A 140 14.60 -10.67 14.84
CA LYS A 140 13.88 -11.31 15.96
C LYS A 140 12.55 -11.92 15.52
N MET A 141 11.80 -11.24 14.65
CA MET A 141 10.51 -11.71 14.14
C MET A 141 10.66 -12.90 13.18
N PHE A 142 11.72 -12.91 12.36
CA PHE A 142 11.98 -13.97 11.38
C PHE A 142 12.75 -15.16 11.95
N GLY A 143 13.47 -14.96 13.05
CA GLY A 143 14.40 -15.98 13.58
C GLY A 143 15.62 -16.21 12.69
N ALA A 144 15.95 -15.26 11.81
CA ALA A 144 17.04 -15.33 10.83
C ALA A 144 17.57 -13.92 10.53
N THR A 145 18.76 -13.80 9.94
CA THR A 145 19.28 -12.52 9.45
C THR A 145 18.44 -11.99 8.29
N LEU A 146 18.48 -10.68 8.03
CA LEU A 146 17.76 -10.11 6.88
C LEU A 146 18.28 -10.69 5.55
N GLU A 147 19.59 -10.92 5.48
CA GLU A 147 20.29 -11.49 4.34
C GLU A 147 19.83 -12.93 4.08
N ASP A 148 19.78 -13.78 5.10
CA ASP A 148 19.30 -15.17 4.97
C ASP A 148 17.81 -15.22 4.61
N PHE A 149 17.00 -14.34 5.21
CA PHE A 149 15.57 -14.30 4.94
C PHE A 149 15.25 -13.89 3.49
N SER A 150 16.06 -12.99 2.92
CA SER A 150 15.94 -12.49 1.54
C SER A 150 16.84 -13.20 0.52
N ALA A 151 17.60 -14.21 0.94
CA ALA A 151 18.42 -15.02 0.06
C ALA A 151 17.57 -15.70 -1.03
N ASP A 152 18.23 -16.01 -2.16
CA ASP A 152 17.60 -16.59 -3.36
C ASP A 152 16.43 -15.73 -3.89
N LYS A 153 16.76 -14.50 -4.29
CA LYS A 153 15.78 -13.55 -4.85
C LYS A 153 14.97 -14.14 -6.02
N PRO A 154 15.52 -14.94 -6.96
CA PRO A 154 14.72 -15.64 -7.97
C PRO A 154 13.64 -16.54 -7.40
N ALA A 155 13.95 -17.37 -6.40
CA ALA A 155 12.94 -18.22 -5.76
C ALA A 155 11.88 -17.40 -5.01
N LYS A 156 12.28 -16.32 -4.32
CA LYS A 156 11.33 -15.41 -3.65
C LYS A 156 10.39 -14.73 -4.65
N LEU A 157 10.94 -14.30 -5.79
CA LEU A 157 10.15 -13.69 -6.86
C LEU A 157 9.15 -14.70 -7.45
N ALA A 158 9.58 -15.94 -7.71
CA ALA A 158 8.68 -17.00 -8.18
C ALA A 158 7.57 -17.32 -7.17
N ALA A 159 7.87 -17.31 -5.87
CA ALA A 159 6.86 -17.49 -4.82
C ALA A 159 5.86 -16.32 -4.77
N PHE A 160 6.34 -15.08 -4.87
CA PHE A 160 5.48 -13.89 -4.99
C PHE A 160 4.57 -13.98 -6.23
N GLN A 161 5.15 -14.27 -7.39
CA GLN A 161 4.38 -14.44 -8.63
C GLN A 161 3.34 -15.55 -8.52
N SER A 162 3.65 -16.66 -7.85
CA SER A 162 2.67 -17.73 -7.59
C SER A 162 1.52 -17.26 -6.70
N ALA A 163 1.80 -16.42 -5.69
CA ALA A 163 0.77 -15.87 -4.81
C ALA A 163 -0.24 -14.97 -5.54
N LEU A 164 0.10 -14.45 -6.71
CA LEU A 164 -0.77 -13.61 -7.55
C LEU A 164 -1.78 -14.42 -8.39
N GLU A 165 -1.76 -15.75 -8.32
CA GLU A 165 -2.62 -16.57 -9.18
C GLU A 165 -4.14 -16.28 -9.03
N PRO A 166 -4.70 -16.09 -7.82
CA PRO A 166 -6.10 -15.70 -7.68
C PRO A 166 -6.43 -14.37 -8.38
N LEU A 167 -5.49 -13.42 -8.35
CA LEU A 167 -5.63 -12.13 -9.04
C LEU A 167 -5.61 -12.32 -10.56
N ARG A 168 -4.68 -13.13 -11.09
CA ARG A 168 -4.63 -13.47 -12.53
C ARG A 168 -5.94 -14.08 -13.01
N GLN A 169 -6.45 -15.09 -12.29
CA GLN A 169 -7.67 -15.79 -12.69
C GLN A 169 -8.88 -14.86 -12.68
N THR A 170 -8.97 -13.96 -11.69
CA THR A 170 -10.01 -12.94 -11.63
C THR A 170 -9.92 -11.97 -12.82
N LEU A 171 -8.72 -11.48 -13.14
CA LEU A 171 -8.50 -10.48 -14.19
C LEU A 171 -8.60 -11.03 -15.62
N LYS A 172 -8.51 -12.35 -15.80
CA LYS A 172 -8.88 -13.00 -17.08
C LYS A 172 -10.37 -12.88 -17.38
N GLN A 173 -11.21 -12.72 -16.36
CA GLN A 173 -12.67 -12.70 -16.48
C GLN A 173 -13.27 -11.30 -16.27
N SER A 174 -12.55 -10.40 -15.61
CA SER A 174 -13.03 -9.07 -15.22
C SER A 174 -11.98 -8.00 -15.47
N LYS A 175 -12.44 -6.79 -15.81
CA LYS A 175 -11.54 -5.65 -16.07
C LYS A 175 -10.82 -5.17 -14.81
N PHE A 176 -11.52 -5.25 -13.68
CA PHE A 176 -11.12 -4.85 -12.33
C PHE A 176 -11.57 -5.90 -11.31
N LEU A 177 -11.04 -5.85 -10.09
CA LEU A 177 -11.56 -6.64 -8.96
C LEU A 177 -13.01 -6.25 -8.60
N GLY A 178 -13.39 -4.99 -8.85
CA GLY A 178 -14.78 -4.53 -8.82
C GLY A 178 -15.64 -4.91 -10.05
N GLY A 179 -15.14 -5.77 -10.94
CA GLY A 179 -15.81 -6.17 -12.17
C GLY A 179 -15.57 -5.17 -13.31
N ASN A 180 -16.61 -4.43 -13.70
CA ASN A 180 -16.54 -3.48 -14.83
C ASN A 180 -15.92 -2.12 -14.46
N LYS A 181 -15.94 -1.76 -13.17
CA LYS A 181 -15.35 -0.56 -12.60
C LYS A 181 -14.49 -0.95 -11.41
N LEU A 182 -13.49 -0.14 -11.09
CA LEU A 182 -12.69 -0.38 -9.90
C LEU A 182 -13.52 -0.24 -8.63
N ASN A 183 -13.18 -1.01 -7.60
CA ASN A 183 -13.67 -0.87 -6.24
C ASN A 183 -12.50 -0.65 -5.26
N TYR A 184 -12.76 -0.72 -3.95
CA TYR A 184 -11.71 -0.54 -2.96
C TYR A 184 -10.63 -1.65 -2.99
N ALA A 185 -10.98 -2.86 -3.42
CA ALA A 185 -10.01 -3.94 -3.56
C ALA A 185 -8.94 -3.60 -4.61
N ASP A 186 -9.37 -3.00 -5.73
CA ASP A 186 -8.45 -2.52 -6.76
C ASP A 186 -7.47 -1.47 -6.20
N ILE A 187 -7.99 -0.50 -5.44
CA ILE A 187 -7.19 0.56 -4.80
C ILE A 187 -6.18 -0.04 -3.82
N ALA A 188 -6.61 -0.98 -2.97
CA ALA A 188 -5.76 -1.58 -1.96
C ALA A 188 -4.64 -2.42 -2.57
N VAL A 189 -4.94 -3.26 -3.56
CA VAL A 189 -3.94 -4.11 -4.24
C VAL A 189 -3.00 -3.26 -5.09
N ALA A 190 -3.50 -2.23 -5.78
CA ALA A 190 -2.66 -1.29 -6.52
C ALA A 190 -1.72 -0.50 -5.60
N GLY A 191 -2.18 -0.15 -4.40
CA GLY A 191 -1.34 0.46 -3.36
C GLY A 191 -0.14 -0.42 -2.97
N ASN A 192 -0.34 -1.74 -2.90
CA ASN A 192 0.78 -2.67 -2.67
C ASN A 192 1.78 -2.68 -3.85
N PHE A 193 1.32 -2.60 -5.10
CA PHE A 193 2.23 -2.49 -6.24
C PHE A 193 2.98 -1.16 -6.28
N LEU A 194 2.34 -0.05 -5.89
CA LEU A 194 3.03 1.25 -5.78
C LEU A 194 4.07 1.25 -4.68
N TRP A 195 3.81 0.58 -3.57
CA TRP A 195 4.82 0.33 -2.54
C TRP A 195 6.06 -0.38 -3.09
N LEU A 196 5.87 -1.43 -3.88
CA LEU A 196 7.01 -2.12 -4.50
C LEU A 196 7.73 -1.23 -5.50
N LYS A 197 6.97 -0.49 -6.33
CA LYS A 197 7.50 0.45 -7.32
C LYS A 197 8.24 1.63 -6.68
N SER A 198 7.86 2.07 -5.49
CA SER A 198 8.55 3.17 -4.78
C SER A 198 9.86 2.75 -4.11
N ILE A 199 10.13 1.44 -4.01
CA ILE A 199 11.26 0.91 -3.23
C ILE A 199 12.27 0.16 -4.09
N SER A 200 11.84 -0.55 -5.12
CA SER A 200 12.72 -1.49 -5.82
C SER A 200 12.71 -1.31 -7.33
N LYS A 201 13.88 -1.54 -7.94
CA LYS A 201 14.06 -1.67 -9.40
C LYS A 201 13.79 -3.10 -9.91
N THR A 202 13.28 -3.98 -9.06
CA THR A 202 12.98 -5.36 -9.45
C THR A 202 11.80 -5.41 -10.41
N GLN A 203 11.98 -6.03 -11.58
CA GLN A 203 10.86 -6.37 -12.45
C GLN A 203 10.07 -7.52 -11.82
N LEU A 204 8.79 -7.27 -11.52
CA LEU A 204 7.95 -8.20 -10.78
C LEU A 204 7.10 -9.11 -11.67
N LEU A 205 6.73 -8.60 -12.84
CA LEU A 205 5.75 -9.20 -13.74
C LEU A 205 6.27 -9.12 -15.18
N GLU A 206 5.91 -10.11 -15.97
CA GLU A 206 6.06 -10.05 -17.43
C GLU A 206 4.98 -9.13 -18.02
N ARG A 207 5.26 -8.55 -19.20
CA ARG A 207 4.38 -7.55 -19.83
C ARG A 207 3.07 -8.13 -20.34
N ASP A 208 3.03 -9.42 -20.63
CA ASP A 208 1.85 -10.17 -21.07
C ASP A 208 1.07 -10.78 -19.89
N ASP A 209 1.49 -10.54 -18.65
CA ASP A 209 0.73 -10.94 -17.46
C ASP A 209 -0.55 -10.08 -17.35
N PRO A 210 -1.76 -10.66 -17.21
CA PRO A 210 -2.99 -9.87 -17.03
C PRO A 210 -2.96 -8.96 -15.80
N VAL A 211 -2.16 -9.28 -14.78
CA VAL A 211 -1.93 -8.41 -13.61
C VAL A 211 -1.11 -7.18 -14.02
N TYR A 212 -0.13 -7.33 -14.91
CA TYR A 212 0.63 -6.19 -15.44
C TYR A 212 -0.31 -5.23 -16.17
N GLU A 213 -1.13 -5.73 -17.08
CA GLU A 213 -2.09 -4.88 -17.83
C GLU A 213 -3.10 -4.17 -16.93
N TRP A 214 -3.64 -4.87 -15.93
CA TRP A 214 -4.55 -4.28 -14.94
C TRP A 214 -3.84 -3.22 -14.09
N ARG A 215 -2.61 -3.48 -13.65
CA ARG A 215 -1.79 -2.53 -12.90
C ARG A 215 -1.56 -1.25 -13.69
N GLU A 216 -1.16 -1.37 -14.95
CA GLU A 216 -0.93 -0.20 -15.82
C GLU A 216 -2.22 0.62 -16.04
N ARG A 217 -3.38 -0.04 -16.19
CA ARG A 217 -4.68 0.66 -16.24
C ARG A 217 -4.94 1.48 -14.98
N ILE A 218 -4.69 0.91 -13.81
CA ILE A 218 -4.89 1.63 -12.54
C ILE A 218 -3.87 2.75 -12.40
N PHE A 219 -2.59 2.50 -12.68
CA PHE A 219 -1.54 3.52 -12.55
C PHE A 219 -1.81 4.72 -13.44
N LYS A 220 -2.29 4.50 -14.67
CA LYS A 220 -2.74 5.59 -15.54
C LYS A 220 -3.86 6.42 -14.93
N GLN A 221 -4.78 5.81 -14.18
CA GLN A 221 -5.85 6.54 -13.50
C GLN A 221 -5.35 7.39 -12.32
N PHE A 222 -4.21 7.03 -11.73
CA PHE A 222 -3.59 7.71 -10.59
C PHE A 222 -2.28 8.43 -10.96
N GLU A 223 -2.08 8.75 -12.25
CA GLU A 223 -0.83 9.31 -12.77
C GLU A 223 -0.41 10.60 -12.06
N ASP A 224 -1.36 11.48 -11.74
CA ASP A 224 -1.12 12.72 -11.00
C ASP A 224 -0.61 12.47 -9.57
N THR A 225 -1.06 11.38 -8.93
CA THR A 225 -0.59 11.01 -7.59
C THR A 225 0.78 10.34 -7.66
N ILE A 226 0.98 9.50 -8.67
CA ILE A 226 2.21 8.72 -8.86
C ILE A 226 3.36 9.64 -9.29
N SER A 227 3.13 10.59 -10.18
CA SER A 227 4.13 11.55 -10.68
C SER A 227 4.67 12.49 -9.60
N LYS A 228 3.90 12.71 -8.53
CA LYS A 228 4.31 13.52 -7.36
C LYS A 228 5.09 12.73 -6.32
N ALA A 229 5.23 11.42 -6.50
CA ALA A 229 5.94 10.54 -5.57
C ALA A 229 7.19 9.94 -6.21
N HIS A 230 8.15 9.53 -5.38
CA HIS A 230 9.28 8.77 -5.88
C HIS A 230 8.84 7.37 -6.35
N THR A 231 9.18 7.01 -7.59
CA THR A 231 8.96 5.67 -8.14
C THR A 231 10.08 5.24 -9.08
N TYR A 232 10.36 3.94 -9.13
CA TYR A 232 11.29 3.33 -10.08
C TYR A 232 10.61 2.95 -11.40
N PRO A 233 11.32 2.98 -12.54
CA PRO A 233 10.80 2.58 -13.84
C PRO A 233 10.77 1.04 -13.98
N VAL A 234 9.81 0.41 -13.29
CA VAL A 234 9.53 -1.05 -13.29
C VAL A 234 8.04 -1.35 -13.46
#